data_AF-A0A816FNB3-F1
#
_entry.id   AF-A0A816FNB3-F1
#
_cell.length_a   1.000
_cell.length_b   1.000
_cell.length_c   1.000
_cell.angle_alpha   90.00
_cell.angle_beta   90.00
_cell.angle_gamma   90.00
#
_symmetry.space_group_name_H-M   'P 1'
#
loop_
_entity.id
_entity.type
_entity.pdbx_description
1 polymer ?
#
loop_
_entity_poly.entity_id
_entity_poly.type
_entity_poly.pdbx_seq_one_letter_code
_entity_poly.pdbx_strand_id
1 'polypeptide(L)'
;MLSPPSSLAIHQLDIIIEELNIYVALLIFATGVIGGLLNIIIFSSLKTFRQTSTGFYLIVTSIFNVGQALSALSTRILETGFTVSITHLSWSCKLRTVLSQSCVLISLTNMSLATIDQFLSMSSRRHWSSLKLARRHSMLSCCVWAFHGIFAVIYWDVINGVCTTANGSVYRRYLSYFYTPVLLGCLPIVVMVTFSVLAFVKSRRLARRQVNIVRLSHERQLTAMALFQVAFIV
;
A
#
# COMPACT_ATOMS: atom_id res chain seq x y z
N MET A 1 31.90 14.30 30.90
CA MET A 1 31.85 15.35 29.86
C MET A 1 32.18 14.67 28.54
N LEU A 2 31.17 14.36 27.71
CA LEU A 2 31.41 13.86 26.35
C LEU A 2 31.84 15.05 25.49
N SER A 3 33.05 14.99 24.93
CA SER A 3 33.51 15.94 23.93
C SER A 3 32.51 15.96 22.76
N PRO A 4 32.09 17.14 22.26
CA PRO A 4 31.21 17.20 21.10
C PRO A 4 31.89 16.52 19.91
N PRO A 5 31.16 15.73 19.09
CA PRO A 5 31.72 15.14 17.89
C PRO A 5 32.29 16.24 16.99
N SER A 6 33.46 16.00 16.41
CA SER A 6 34.08 16.93 15.47
C SER A 6 33.15 17.13 14.26
N SER A 7 33.05 18.37 13.75
CA SER A 7 32.21 18.72 12.59
C SER A 7 32.49 17.85 11.36
N LEU A 8 33.72 17.35 11.22
CA LEU A 8 34.12 16.41 10.17
C LEU A 8 33.43 15.04 10.30
N ALA A 9 33.26 14.51 11.52
CA ALA A 9 32.62 13.22 11.75
C ALA A 9 31.13 13.26 11.41
N ILE A 10 30.45 14.39 11.69
CA ILE A 10 29.05 14.61 11.33
C ILE A 10 28.90 14.63 9.80
N HIS A 11 29.77 15.37 9.10
CA HIS A 11 29.72 15.46 7.65
C HIS A 11 29.99 14.11 6.95
N GLN A 12 30.92 13.30 7.46
CA GLN A 12 31.18 11.96 6.91
C GLN A 12 29.99 11.02 7.12
N LEU A 13 29.32 11.12 8.27
CA LEU A 13 28.13 10.33 8.57
C LEU A 13 26.97 10.69 7.63
N ASP A 14 26.75 11.98 7.35
CA ASP A 14 25.69 12.44 6.46
C ASP A 14 25.85 11.90 5.03
N ILE A 15 27.09 11.90 4.50
CA ILE A 15 27.40 11.33 3.18
C ILE A 15 27.08 9.83 3.15
N ILE A 16 27.50 9.08 4.18
CA ILE A 16 27.26 7.63 4.25
C ILE A 16 25.76 7.33 4.31
N ILE A 17 24.98 8.12 5.07
CA ILE A 17 23.53 7.95 5.19
C ILE A 17 22.85 8.23 3.84
N GLU A 18 23.29 9.24 3.11
CA GLU A 18 22.71 9.59 1.82
C GLU A 18 22.92 8.48 0.77
N GLU A 19 24.15 8.01 0.63
CA GLU A 19 24.49 6.89 -0.26
C GLU A 19 23.71 5.62 0.10
N LEU A 20 23.67 5.26 1.38
CA LEU A 20 22.92 4.08 1.85
C LEU A 20 21.42 4.20 1.53
N ASN A 21 20.83 5.38 1.74
CA ASN A 21 19.42 5.63 1.45
C ASN A 21 19.11 5.45 -0.05
N ILE A 22 20.01 5.87 -0.95
CA ILE A 22 19.85 5.72 -2.39
C ILE A 22 19.88 4.24 -2.78
N TYR A 23 20.88 3.47 -2.33
CA TYR A 23 20.98 2.04 -2.63
C TYR A 23 19.80 1.24 -2.08
N VAL A 24 19.38 1.52 -0.84
CA VAL A 24 18.21 0.88 -0.24
C VAL A 24 16.93 1.25 -0.99
N ALA A 25 16.75 2.51 -1.37
CA ALA A 25 15.59 2.94 -2.14
C ALA A 25 15.52 2.26 -3.52
N LEU A 26 16.66 2.11 -4.20
CA LEU A 26 16.75 1.44 -5.50
C LEU A 26 16.43 -0.06 -5.38
N LEU A 27 16.93 -0.72 -4.32
CA LEU A 27 16.60 -2.12 -4.04
C LEU A 27 15.11 -2.30 -3.75
N ILE A 28 14.52 -1.45 -2.90
CA ILE A 28 13.08 -1.48 -2.58
C ILE A 28 12.24 -1.22 -3.84
N PHE A 29 12.68 -0.30 -4.69
CA PHE A 29 12.01 0.01 -5.95
C PHE A 29 12.03 -1.19 -6.90
N ALA A 30 13.21 -1.76 -7.17
CA ALA A 30 13.35 -2.90 -8.06
C ALA A 30 12.56 -4.11 -7.57
N THR A 31 12.73 -4.47 -6.29
CA THR A 31 12.03 -5.61 -5.70
C THR A 31 10.52 -5.38 -5.63
N GLY A 32 10.07 -4.16 -5.30
CA GLY A 32 8.66 -3.79 -5.26
C GLY A 32 7.98 -3.83 -6.63
N VAL A 33 8.62 -3.29 -7.68
CA VAL A 33 8.07 -3.32 -9.05
C VAL A 33 8.03 -4.74 -9.59
N ILE A 34 9.14 -5.49 -9.49
CA ILE A 34 9.21 -6.89 -9.96
C ILE A 34 8.18 -7.74 -9.22
N GLY A 35 8.14 -7.67 -7.89
CA GLY A 35 7.18 -8.43 -7.08
C GLY A 35 5.72 -8.06 -7.39
N GLY A 36 5.42 -6.77 -7.57
CA GLY A 36 4.10 -6.30 -7.96
C GLY A 36 3.66 -6.82 -9.32
N LEU A 37 4.53 -6.78 -10.33
CA LEU A 37 4.27 -7.32 -11.66
C LEU A 37 4.06 -8.83 -11.64
N LEU A 38 4.89 -9.57 -10.91
CA LEU A 38 4.73 -11.02 -10.74
C LEU A 38 3.39 -11.36 -10.08
N ASN A 39 2.97 -10.63 -9.04
CA ASN A 39 1.65 -10.82 -8.42
C ASN A 39 0.51 -10.60 -9.42
N ILE A 40 0.58 -9.53 -10.23
CA ILE A 40 -0.41 -9.27 -11.27
C ILE A 40 -0.47 -10.43 -12.27
N ILE A 41 0.68 -10.93 -12.74
CA ILE A 41 0.78 -12.05 -13.68
C ILE A 41 0.18 -13.31 -13.06
N ILE A 42 0.58 -13.68 -11.84
CA ILE A 42 0.14 -14.91 -11.16
C ILE A 42 -1.38 -14.89 -10.96
N PHE A 43 -1.92 -13.80 -10.39
CA PHE A 43 -3.36 -13.72 -10.11
C PHE A 43 -4.22 -13.58 -11.37
N SER A 44 -3.69 -12.98 -12.44
CA SER A 44 -4.40 -12.86 -13.72
C SER A 44 -4.35 -14.12 -14.58
N SER A 45 -3.25 -14.87 -14.52
CA SER A 45 -3.02 -16.06 -15.35
C SER A 45 -3.69 -17.31 -14.78
N LEU A 46 -3.71 -17.45 -13.45
CA LEU A 46 -4.32 -18.62 -12.80
C LEU A 46 -5.84 -18.49 -12.77
N LYS A 47 -6.52 -19.31 -13.57
CA LYS A 47 -8.00 -19.37 -13.66
C LYS A 47 -8.68 -19.48 -12.28
N THR A 48 -8.05 -20.21 -11.36
CA THR A 48 -8.51 -20.39 -9.97
C THR A 48 -8.61 -19.07 -9.22
N PHE A 49 -7.64 -18.15 -9.37
CA PHE A 49 -7.65 -16.87 -8.67
C PHE A 49 -8.51 -15.82 -9.37
N ARG A 50 -8.47 -15.76 -10.71
CA ARG A 50 -9.22 -14.79 -11.53
C ARG A 50 -10.74 -14.85 -11.34
N GLN A 51 -11.28 -16.00 -10.96
CA GLN A 51 -12.72 -16.19 -10.75
C GLN A 51 -13.19 -15.87 -9.33
N THR A 52 -12.27 -15.57 -8.41
CA THR A 52 -12.60 -15.22 -7.03
C THR A 52 -12.62 -13.70 -6.83
N SER A 53 -13.52 -13.22 -5.99
CA SER A 53 -13.57 -11.82 -5.56
C SER A 53 -12.31 -11.42 -4.80
N THR A 54 -11.78 -12.30 -3.95
CA THR A 54 -10.53 -12.07 -3.20
C THR A 54 -9.34 -11.90 -4.15
N GLY A 55 -9.19 -12.76 -5.15
CA GLY A 55 -8.14 -12.64 -6.16
C GLY A 55 -8.23 -11.34 -6.96
N PHE A 56 -9.46 -10.87 -7.27
CA PHE A 56 -9.66 -9.58 -7.92
C PHE A 56 -9.16 -8.41 -7.06
N TYR A 57 -9.48 -8.38 -5.76
CA TYR A 57 -8.97 -7.35 -4.85
C TYR A 57 -7.43 -7.34 -4.81
N LEU A 58 -6.79 -8.51 -4.76
CA LEU A 58 -5.32 -8.60 -4.75
C LEU A 58 -4.66 -8.14 -6.05
N ILE A 59 -5.31 -8.35 -7.20
CA ILE A 59 -4.86 -7.79 -8.48
C ILE A 59 -4.90 -6.25 -8.41
N VAL A 60 -6.02 -5.69 -7.97
CA VAL A 60 -6.19 -4.23 -7.83
C VAL A 60 -5.15 -3.66 -6.87
N THR A 61 -4.99 -4.24 -5.69
CA THR A 61 -3.94 -3.89 -4.72
C THR A 61 -2.55 -3.92 -5.36
N SER A 62 -2.23 -4.96 -6.13
CA SER A 62 -0.91 -5.07 -6.80
C SER A 62 -0.69 -3.98 -7.86
N ILE A 63 -1.72 -3.63 -8.65
CA ILE A 63 -1.66 -2.54 -9.63
C ILE A 63 -1.36 -1.21 -8.94
N PHE A 64 -2.10 -0.90 -7.86
CA PHE A 64 -1.91 0.35 -7.12
C PHE A 64 -0.59 0.39 -6.35
N ASN A 65 -0.07 -0.75 -5.86
CA ASN A 65 1.27 -0.83 -5.27
C ASN A 65 2.38 -0.55 -6.30
N VAL A 66 2.27 -1.08 -7.52
CA VAL A 66 3.20 -0.75 -8.62
C VAL A 66 3.10 0.73 -8.98
N GLY A 67 1.88 1.26 -9.11
CA GLY A 67 1.65 2.69 -9.36
C GLY A 67 2.24 3.59 -8.28
N GLN A 68 2.13 3.19 -7.01
CA GLN A 68 2.75 3.88 -5.88
C GLN A 68 4.28 3.83 -5.98
N ALA A 69 4.87 2.66 -6.26
CA ALA A 69 6.31 2.52 -6.39
C ALA A 69 6.83 3.42 -7.53
N LEU A 70 6.16 3.41 -8.68
CA LEU A 70 6.51 4.25 -9.82
C LEU A 70 6.36 5.75 -9.53
N SER A 71 5.35 6.17 -8.78
CA SER A 71 5.09 7.60 -8.52
C SER A 71 5.85 8.17 -7.33
N ALA A 72 6.03 7.41 -6.26
CA ALA A 72 6.64 7.91 -5.03
C ALA A 72 8.16 7.67 -4.99
N LEU A 73 8.61 6.47 -5.35
CA LEU A 73 10.02 6.08 -5.27
C LEU A 73 10.82 6.59 -6.46
N SER A 74 10.28 6.54 -7.68
CA SER A 74 11.02 7.03 -8.87
C SER A 74 11.35 8.51 -8.74
N THR A 75 10.42 9.35 -8.29
CA THR A 75 10.70 10.78 -8.10
C THR A 75 11.70 11.03 -6.98
N ARG A 76 11.68 10.21 -5.91
CA ARG A 76 12.68 10.30 -4.83
C ARG A 76 14.08 9.91 -5.32
N ILE A 77 14.19 8.87 -6.14
CA ILE A 77 15.47 8.45 -6.74
C ILE A 77 15.99 9.53 -7.71
N LEU A 78 15.12 10.15 -8.50
CA LEU A 78 15.51 11.22 -9.43
C LEU A 78 15.96 12.51 -8.70
N GLU A 79 15.29 12.87 -7.62
CA GLU A 79 15.65 14.04 -6.80
C GLU A 79 16.94 13.83 -6.01
N THR A 80 17.02 12.75 -5.24
CA THR A 80 18.15 12.51 -4.33
C THR A 80 19.36 11.92 -5.05
N GLY A 81 19.14 11.02 -6.01
CA GLY A 81 20.24 10.32 -6.69
C GLY A 81 20.80 11.04 -7.92
N PHE A 82 19.97 11.80 -8.65
CA PHE A 82 20.39 12.43 -9.90
C PHE A 82 20.31 13.95 -9.88
N THR A 83 19.94 14.57 -8.74
CA THR A 83 19.78 16.03 -8.59
C THR A 83 18.84 16.67 -9.63
N VAL A 84 17.92 15.89 -10.22
CA VAL A 84 16.99 16.39 -11.24
C VAL A 84 15.76 16.98 -10.55
N SER A 85 15.65 18.30 -10.63
CA SER A 85 14.64 19.16 -10.02
C SER A 85 13.21 19.07 -10.63
N ILE A 86 12.67 17.86 -10.88
CA ILE A 86 11.33 17.68 -11.48
C ILE A 86 10.20 18.16 -10.54
N THR A 87 10.45 18.24 -9.23
CA THR A 87 9.50 18.70 -8.20
C THR A 87 9.47 20.20 -7.96
N HIS A 88 10.35 20.98 -8.59
CA HIS A 88 10.26 22.45 -8.50
C HIS A 88 8.99 22.99 -9.19
N LEU A 89 8.39 22.18 -10.06
CA LEU A 89 7.11 22.49 -10.68
C LEU A 89 5.97 22.18 -9.70
N SER A 90 5.18 23.18 -9.35
CA SER A 90 4.01 23.06 -8.45
C SER A 90 3.04 21.94 -8.90
N TRP A 91 2.82 21.78 -10.20
CA TRP A 91 1.94 20.72 -10.74
C TRP A 91 2.51 19.32 -10.51
N SER A 92 3.82 19.13 -10.62
CA SER A 92 4.52 17.85 -10.43
C SER A 92 4.47 17.41 -8.97
N CYS A 93 4.74 18.34 -8.04
CA CYS A 93 4.59 18.13 -6.60
C CYS A 93 3.16 17.71 -6.21
N LYS A 94 2.15 18.42 -6.72
CA LYS A 94 0.74 18.12 -6.48
C LYS A 94 0.35 16.75 -7.03
N LEU A 95 0.67 16.48 -8.30
CA LEU A 95 0.35 15.21 -8.96
C LEU A 95 0.99 14.01 -8.26
N ARG A 96 2.29 14.12 -7.91
CA ARG A 96 3.03 13.09 -7.16
C ARG A 96 2.32 12.77 -5.85
N THR A 97 1.95 13.80 -5.10
CA THR A 97 1.31 13.63 -3.80
C THR A 97 -0.06 12.98 -3.92
N VAL A 98 -0.90 13.48 -4.85
CA VAL A 98 -2.23 12.91 -5.11
C VAL A 98 -2.12 11.44 -5.49
N LEU A 99 -1.24 11.12 -6.43
CA LEU A 99 -1.07 9.77 -6.95
C LEU A 99 -0.56 8.84 -5.85
N SER A 100 0.47 9.27 -5.11
CA SER A 100 1.04 8.48 -4.01
C SER A 100 0.01 8.21 -2.91
N GLN A 101 -0.68 9.24 -2.40
CA GLN A 101 -1.68 9.09 -1.34
C GLN A 101 -2.85 8.21 -1.78
N SER A 102 -3.38 8.46 -2.99
CA SER A 102 -4.51 7.69 -3.53
C SER A 102 -4.13 6.23 -3.74
N CYS A 103 -2.96 5.95 -4.33
CA CYS A 103 -2.51 4.58 -4.57
C CYS A 103 -2.37 3.78 -3.26
N VAL A 104 -1.76 4.37 -2.22
CA VAL A 104 -1.62 3.71 -0.91
C VAL A 104 -2.98 3.38 -0.32
N LEU A 105 -3.88 4.36 -0.26
CA LEU A 105 -5.19 4.19 0.38
C LEU A 105 -6.08 3.20 -0.39
N ILE A 106 -6.07 3.25 -1.72
CA ILE A 106 -6.77 2.28 -2.56
C ILE A 106 -6.20 0.88 -2.32
N SER A 107 -4.88 0.74 -2.25
CA SER A 107 -4.21 -0.54 -1.99
C SER A 107 -4.61 -1.13 -0.63
N LEU A 108 -4.50 -0.35 0.45
CA LEU A 108 -4.86 -0.75 1.82
C LEU A 108 -6.36 -1.07 1.95
N THR A 109 -7.22 -0.30 1.30
CA THR A 109 -8.67 -0.53 1.30
C THR A 109 -9.00 -1.84 0.60
N ASN A 110 -8.45 -2.08 -0.60
CA ASN A 110 -8.68 -3.33 -1.32
C ASN A 110 -8.08 -4.54 -0.58
N MET A 111 -6.94 -4.37 0.08
CA MET A 111 -6.35 -5.43 0.91
C MET A 111 -7.24 -5.76 2.11
N SER A 112 -7.75 -4.75 2.80
CA SER A 112 -8.72 -4.92 3.89
C SER A 112 -9.98 -5.63 3.40
N LEU A 113 -10.53 -5.21 2.26
CA LEU A 113 -11.69 -5.85 1.62
C LEU A 113 -11.39 -7.30 1.18
N ALA A 114 -10.16 -7.60 0.75
CA ALA A 114 -9.75 -8.96 0.41
C ALA A 114 -9.83 -9.88 1.62
N THR A 115 -9.34 -9.44 2.79
CA THR A 115 -9.41 -10.24 4.03
C THR A 115 -10.84 -10.46 4.51
N ILE A 116 -11.70 -9.44 4.40
CA ILE A 116 -13.13 -9.53 4.72
C ILE A 116 -13.82 -10.52 3.76
N ASP A 117 -13.59 -10.38 2.46
CA ASP A 117 -14.17 -11.23 1.43
C ASP A 117 -13.74 -12.69 1.61
N GLN A 118 -12.47 -12.91 1.96
CA GLN A 118 -11.94 -14.23 2.27
C GLN A 118 -12.67 -14.86 3.48
N PHE A 119 -12.91 -14.11 4.55
CA PHE A 119 -13.71 -14.58 5.67
C PHE A 119 -15.16 -14.89 5.26
N LEU A 120 -15.79 -14.01 4.48
CA LEU A 120 -17.17 -14.17 4.02
C LEU A 120 -17.35 -15.40 3.12
N SER A 121 -16.39 -15.67 2.24
CA SER A 121 -16.40 -16.80 1.31
C SER A 121 -16.42 -18.16 2.04
N MET A 122 -15.85 -18.21 3.25
CA MET A 122 -15.81 -19.38 4.15
C MET A 122 -16.95 -19.40 5.19
N SER A 123 -17.86 -18.42 5.15
CA SER A 123 -18.99 -18.30 6.06
C SER A 123 -20.31 -18.72 5.40
N SER A 124 -21.39 -18.78 6.17
CA SER A 124 -22.75 -18.95 5.63
C SER A 124 -23.17 -17.80 4.72
N ARG A 125 -22.50 -16.65 4.80
CA ARG A 125 -22.76 -15.45 3.99
C ARG A 125 -21.95 -15.44 2.68
N ARG A 126 -21.61 -16.61 2.14
CA ARG A 126 -20.82 -16.76 0.91
C ARG A 126 -21.40 -16.01 -0.29
N HIS A 127 -22.71 -15.78 -0.36
CA HIS A 127 -23.35 -15.01 -1.43
C HIS A 127 -22.91 -13.53 -1.48
N TRP A 128 -22.37 -12.99 -0.38
CA TRP A 128 -21.78 -11.64 -0.33
C TRP A 128 -20.41 -11.61 -0.99
N SER A 129 -19.74 -12.75 -1.09
CA SER A 129 -18.46 -12.91 -1.78
C SER A 129 -18.71 -13.16 -3.27
N SER A 130 -18.98 -12.07 -4.00
CA SER A 130 -19.24 -12.09 -5.43
C SER A 130 -18.32 -11.15 -6.19
N LEU A 131 -17.87 -11.57 -7.37
CA LEU A 131 -16.99 -10.77 -8.22
C LEU A 131 -17.64 -9.45 -8.66
N LYS A 132 -18.97 -9.43 -8.86
CA LYS A 132 -19.71 -8.21 -9.19
C LYS A 132 -19.63 -7.18 -8.06
N LEU A 133 -19.77 -7.64 -6.82
CA LEU A 133 -19.65 -6.78 -5.65
C LEU A 133 -18.20 -6.30 -5.50
N ALA A 134 -17.21 -7.19 -5.66
CA ALA A 134 -15.80 -6.79 -5.59
C ALA A 134 -15.44 -5.67 -6.57
N ARG A 135 -15.88 -5.76 -7.83
CA ARG A 135 -15.68 -4.69 -8.82
C ARG A 135 -16.32 -3.38 -8.38
N ARG A 136 -17.56 -3.42 -7.88
CA ARG A 136 -18.26 -2.22 -7.41
C ARG A 136 -17.55 -1.57 -6.23
N HIS A 137 -17.06 -2.36 -5.27
CA HIS A 137 -16.33 -1.87 -4.10
C HIS A 137 -14.98 -1.28 -4.49
N SER A 138 -14.21 -1.94 -5.37
CA SER A 138 -12.95 -1.38 -5.86
C SER A 138 -13.16 -0.08 -6.63
N MET A 139 -14.18 0.01 -7.50
CA MET A 139 -14.52 1.25 -8.20
C MET A 139 -14.91 2.36 -7.21
N LEU A 140 -15.76 2.05 -6.23
CA LEU A 140 -16.16 3.01 -5.20
C LEU A 140 -14.94 3.50 -4.39
N SER A 141 -14.04 2.60 -4.01
CA SER A 141 -12.77 2.94 -3.34
C SER A 141 -11.95 3.90 -4.19
N CYS A 142 -11.75 3.62 -5.48
CA CYS A 142 -11.04 4.53 -6.38
C CYS A 142 -11.69 5.92 -6.44
N CYS A 143 -13.01 6.01 -6.54
CA CYS A 143 -13.73 7.29 -6.56
C CYS A 143 -13.54 8.06 -5.24
N VAL A 144 -13.76 7.40 -4.10
CA VAL A 144 -13.62 8.02 -2.76
C VAL A 144 -12.22 8.58 -2.56
N TRP A 145 -11.19 7.81 -2.91
CA TRP A 145 -9.81 8.24 -2.74
C TRP A 145 -9.36 9.28 -3.78
N ALA A 146 -9.92 9.26 -4.99
CA ALA A 146 -9.72 10.34 -5.96
C ALA A 146 -10.31 11.67 -5.46
N PHE A 147 -11.50 11.65 -4.85
CA PHE A 147 -12.08 12.84 -4.22
C PHE A 147 -11.25 13.32 -3.03
N HIS A 148 -10.75 12.40 -2.20
CA HIS A 148 -9.84 12.73 -1.10
C HIS A 148 -8.55 13.41 -1.62
N GLY A 149 -8.03 12.97 -2.77
CA GLY A 149 -6.88 13.57 -3.44
C GLY A 149 -7.05 15.05 -3.79
N ILE A 150 -8.28 15.58 -3.91
CA ILE A 150 -8.52 17.01 -4.14
C ILE A 150 -7.91 17.86 -3.00
N PHE A 151 -7.97 17.39 -1.75
CA PHE A 151 -7.33 18.09 -0.63
C PHE A 151 -5.81 18.18 -0.81
N ALA A 152 -5.18 17.14 -1.37
CA ALA A 152 -3.76 17.18 -1.65
C ALA A 152 -3.42 18.23 -2.73
N VAL A 153 -4.25 18.39 -3.76
CA VAL A 153 -4.06 19.44 -4.80
C VAL A 153 -4.13 20.85 -4.20
N ILE A 154 -5.04 21.08 -3.25
CA ILE A 154 -5.27 22.40 -2.65
C ILE A 154 -4.15 22.78 -1.68
N TYR A 155 -3.73 21.85 -0.83
CA TYR A 155 -2.85 22.16 0.31
C TYR A 155 -1.36 21.89 0.07
N TRP A 156 -0.96 21.18 -0.99
CA TRP A 156 0.46 20.97 -1.30
C TRP A 156 0.96 21.99 -2.30
N ASP A 157 2.13 22.58 -2.03
CA ASP A 157 2.80 23.47 -2.96
C ASP A 157 4.32 23.41 -2.81
N VAL A 158 5.03 24.08 -3.71
CA VAL A 158 6.48 24.20 -3.66
C VAL A 158 6.85 25.49 -2.93
N ILE A 159 7.40 25.38 -1.73
CA ILE A 159 7.90 26.51 -0.93
C ILE A 159 9.41 26.36 -0.81
N ASN A 160 10.17 27.37 -1.25
CA ASN A 160 11.64 27.37 -1.26
C ASN A 160 12.25 26.14 -1.98
N GLY A 161 11.62 25.70 -3.08
CA GLY A 161 12.07 24.54 -3.85
C GLY A 161 11.72 23.18 -3.23
N VAL A 162 11.03 23.15 -2.09
CA VAL A 162 10.60 21.92 -1.42
C VAL A 162 9.10 21.73 -1.55
N CYS A 163 8.67 20.55 -1.99
CA CYS A 163 7.27 20.14 -2.01
C CYS A 163 6.78 19.92 -0.57
N THR A 164 5.95 20.82 -0.06
CA THR A 164 5.47 20.82 1.34
C THR A 164 4.03 21.29 1.41
N THR A 165 3.40 21.16 2.59
CA THR A 165 2.06 21.69 2.82
C THR A 165 2.10 23.22 2.96
N ALA A 166 1.40 23.92 2.08
CA ALA A 166 1.31 25.38 2.08
C ALA A 166 0.24 25.85 3.08
N ASN A 167 0.65 26.63 4.09
CA ASN A 167 -0.18 27.43 5.01
C ASN A 167 -1.40 26.75 5.69
N GLY A 168 -1.54 25.42 5.65
CA GLY A 168 -2.62 24.68 6.29
C GLY A 168 -2.18 24.00 7.58
N SER A 169 -2.07 24.73 8.70
CA SER A 169 -1.80 24.11 10.01
C SER A 169 -2.84 23.03 10.36
N VAL A 170 -4.08 23.25 9.94
CA VAL A 170 -5.19 22.29 10.06
C VAL A 170 -4.95 21.03 9.22
N TYR A 171 -4.56 21.17 7.95
CA TYR A 171 -4.31 20.02 7.07
C TYR A 171 -3.07 19.23 7.52
N ARG A 172 -2.03 19.90 8.00
CA ARG A 172 -0.88 19.23 8.62
C ARG A 172 -1.28 18.44 9.87
N ARG A 173 -2.17 19.00 10.71
CA ARG A 173 -2.72 18.29 11.88
C ARG A 173 -3.55 17.08 11.45
N TYR A 174 -4.37 17.22 10.41
CA TYR A 174 -5.10 16.10 9.81
C TYR A 174 -4.14 15.00 9.33
N LEU A 175 -3.05 15.37 8.63
CA LEU A 175 -2.06 14.41 8.16
C LEU A 175 -1.40 13.65 9.31
N SER A 176 -0.90 14.36 10.33
CA SER A 176 -0.15 13.75 11.43
C SER A 176 -1.00 12.96 12.42
N TYR A 177 -2.22 13.42 12.74
CA TYR A 177 -3.04 12.80 13.79
C TYR A 177 -4.14 11.87 13.29
N PHE A 178 -4.54 11.97 12.02
CA PHE A 178 -5.60 11.14 11.46
C PHE A 178 -5.14 10.33 10.26
N TYR A 179 -4.67 10.97 9.20
CA TYR A 179 -4.31 10.28 7.96
C TYR A 179 -3.23 9.20 8.18
N THR A 180 -2.08 9.58 8.75
CA THR A 180 -0.97 8.63 8.94
C THR A 180 -1.29 7.56 9.98
N PRO A 181 -1.67 7.89 11.24
CA PRO A 181 -1.85 6.86 12.26
C PRO A 181 -3.13 6.05 12.08
N VAL A 182 -4.22 6.66 11.61
CA VAL A 182 -5.53 5.98 11.51
C VAL A 182 -5.72 5.34 10.15
N LEU A 183 -5.63 6.12 9.06
CA LEU A 183 -5.95 5.60 7.72
C LEU A 183 -4.87 4.71 7.14
N LEU A 184 -3.59 5.04 7.35
CA LEU A 184 -2.47 4.22 6.87
C LEU A 184 -2.08 3.10 7.83
N GLY A 185 -2.26 3.32 9.14
CA GLY A 185 -1.84 2.38 10.18
C GLY A 185 -2.97 1.59 10.81
N CYS A 186 -3.54 2.13 11.89
CA CYS A 186 -4.37 1.38 12.83
C CYS A 186 -5.61 0.74 12.19
N LEU A 187 -6.37 1.49 11.39
CA LEU A 187 -7.62 1.00 10.82
C LEU A 187 -7.39 -0.19 9.86
N PRO A 188 -6.57 -0.09 8.80
CA PRO A 188 -6.35 -1.22 7.89
C PRO A 188 -5.69 -2.40 8.61
N ILE A 189 -4.75 -2.18 9.53
CA ILE A 189 -4.09 -3.27 10.27
C ILE A 189 -5.10 -4.02 11.14
N VAL A 190 -5.93 -3.31 11.93
CA VAL A 190 -6.93 -3.96 12.78
C VAL A 190 -7.92 -4.76 11.95
N VAL A 191 -8.39 -4.21 10.82
CA VAL A 191 -9.31 -4.92 9.91
C VAL A 191 -8.63 -6.15 9.32
N MET A 192 -7.44 -6.01 8.74
CA MET A 192 -6.73 -7.14 8.13
C MET A 192 -6.44 -8.24 9.16
N VAL A 193 -5.88 -7.90 10.33
CA VAL A 193 -5.57 -8.88 11.39
C VAL A 193 -6.83 -9.63 11.84
N THR A 194 -7.89 -8.91 12.16
CA THR A 194 -9.13 -9.52 12.68
C THR A 194 -9.74 -10.48 11.67
N PHE A 195 -9.93 -10.04 10.42
CA PHE A 195 -10.57 -10.87 9.40
C PHE A 195 -9.66 -11.97 8.88
N SER A 196 -8.33 -11.77 8.78
CA SER A 196 -7.38 -12.83 8.43
C SER A 196 -7.32 -13.92 9.49
N VAL A 197 -7.33 -13.58 10.79
CA VAL A 197 -7.36 -14.58 11.87
C VAL A 197 -8.68 -15.37 11.84
N LEU A 198 -9.81 -14.69 11.67
CA LEU A 198 -11.12 -15.35 11.55
C LEU A 198 -11.18 -16.28 10.33
N ALA A 199 -10.67 -15.82 9.19
CA ALA A 199 -10.53 -16.60 7.96
C ALA A 199 -9.66 -17.84 8.20
N PHE A 200 -8.51 -17.69 8.85
CA PHE A 200 -7.60 -18.78 9.19
C PHE A 200 -8.26 -19.84 10.08
N VAL A 201 -8.92 -19.41 11.17
CA VAL A 201 -9.61 -20.34 12.09
C VAL A 201 -10.70 -21.10 11.37
N LYS A 202 -11.50 -20.44 10.51
CA LYS A 202 -12.55 -21.11 9.72
C LYS A 202 -11.97 -22.07 8.69
N SER A 203 -10.92 -21.68 7.97
CA SER A 203 -10.21 -22.55 7.03
C SER A 203 -9.74 -23.84 7.72
N ARG A 204 -9.13 -23.73 8.91
CA ARG A 204 -8.70 -24.90 9.71
C ARG A 204 -9.85 -25.79 10.19
N ARG A 205 -11.04 -25.24 10.42
CA ARG A 205 -12.23 -26.03 10.79
C ARG A 205 -12.84 -26.74 9.57
N LEU A 206 -12.87 -26.08 8.41
CA LEU A 206 -13.35 -26.66 7.15
C LEU A 206 -12.40 -27.73 6.60
N ALA A 207 -11.09 -27.54 6.77
CA ALA A 207 -10.06 -28.53 6.44
C ALA A 207 -10.30 -29.89 7.10
N ARG A 208 -10.74 -29.86 8.36
CA ARG A 208 -11.05 -31.07 9.14
C ARG A 208 -12.35 -31.76 8.72
N ARG A 209 -13.21 -31.11 7.92
CA ARG A 209 -14.51 -31.63 7.45
C ARG A 209 -14.50 -32.13 6.00
N GLN A 210 -13.34 -32.44 5.41
CA GLN A 210 -13.20 -32.97 4.04
C GLN A 210 -13.86 -32.09 2.94
N VAL A 211 -13.54 -30.79 2.90
CA VAL A 211 -13.84 -29.95 1.73
C VAL A 211 -12.70 -30.05 0.72
N ASN A 212 -13.03 -30.03 -0.58
CA ASN A 212 -12.12 -30.09 -1.73
C ASN A 212 -10.70 -29.52 -1.44
N ILE A 213 -9.73 -30.43 -1.30
CA ILE A 213 -8.37 -30.18 -0.78
C ILE A 213 -7.64 -29.09 -1.58
N VAL A 214 -7.86 -29.04 -2.89
CA VAL A 214 -7.25 -28.07 -3.79
C VAL A 214 -7.66 -26.63 -3.42
N ARG A 215 -8.96 -26.36 -3.28
CA ARG A 215 -9.46 -25.02 -2.97
C ARG A 215 -8.99 -24.53 -1.59
N LEU A 216 -8.91 -25.45 -0.63
CA LEU A 216 -8.42 -25.17 0.71
C LEU A 216 -6.92 -24.79 0.71
N SER A 217 -6.09 -25.45 -0.10
CA SER A 217 -4.66 -25.14 -0.21
C SER A 217 -4.41 -23.72 -0.74
N HIS A 218 -5.17 -23.28 -1.75
CA HIS A 218 -5.11 -21.93 -2.31
C HIS A 218 -5.58 -20.87 -1.31
N GLU A 219 -6.69 -21.11 -0.60
CA GLU A 219 -7.17 -20.21 0.46
C GLU A 219 -6.15 -20.10 1.60
N ARG A 220 -5.46 -21.20 1.94
CA ARG A 220 -4.40 -21.20 2.96
C ARG A 220 -3.17 -20.41 2.49
N GLN A 221 -2.79 -20.50 1.21
CA GLN A 221 -1.73 -19.68 0.63
C GLN A 221 -2.08 -18.20 0.64
N LEU A 222 -3.30 -17.83 0.25
CA LEU A 222 -3.79 -16.45 0.29
C LEU A 222 -3.85 -15.90 1.72
N THR A 223 -4.33 -16.70 2.68
CA THR A 223 -4.37 -16.30 4.10
C THR A 223 -2.95 -16.12 4.65
N ALA A 224 -2.03 -17.02 4.30
CA ALA A 224 -0.62 -16.92 4.70
C ALA A 224 0.06 -15.69 4.08
N MET A 225 -0.19 -15.43 2.79
CA MET A 225 0.29 -14.23 2.10
C MET A 225 -0.24 -12.96 2.76
N ALA A 226 -1.54 -12.90 3.06
CA ALA A 226 -2.14 -11.75 3.73
C ALA A 226 -1.57 -11.54 5.14
N LEU A 227 -1.41 -12.61 5.94
CA LEU A 227 -0.78 -12.54 7.26
C LEU A 227 0.67 -12.07 7.19
N PHE A 228 1.43 -12.55 6.19
CA PHE A 228 2.81 -12.12 5.97
C PHE A 228 2.84 -10.64 5.57
N GLN A 229 1.98 -10.20 4.65
CA GLN A 229 1.89 -8.79 4.28
C GLN A 229 1.55 -7.90 5.47
N VAL A 230 0.64 -8.33 6.36
CA VAL A 230 0.32 -7.60 7.59
C VAL A 230 1.51 -7.52 8.55
N ALA A 231 2.30 -8.58 8.68
CA ALA A 231 3.47 -8.61 9.56
C ALA A 231 4.63 -7.71 9.08
N PHE A 232 4.73 -7.48 7.76
CA PHE A 232 5.78 -6.67 7.14
C PHE A 232 5.32 -5.26 6.71
N ILE A 233 4.03 -4.93 6.84
CA ILE A 233 3.48 -3.58 6.63
C ILE A 233 3.74 -2.65 7.83
N VAL A 234 4.13 -3.20 8.98
CA VAL A 234 4.57 -2.49 10.20
C VAL A 234 6.09 -2.40 10.24
#